data_AF-A0A1M4UWJ3-F1
#
_entry.id   AF-A0A1M4UWJ3-F1
#
_cell.length_a   1.000
_cell.length_b   1.000
_cell.length_c   1.000
_cell.angle_alpha   90.00
_cell.angle_beta   90.00
_cell.angle_gamma   90.00
#
_symmetry.space_group_name_H-M   'P 1'
#
loop_
_entity.id
_entity.type
_entity.pdbx_description
1 polymer ?
#
loop_
_entity_poly.entity_id
_entity_poly.type
_entity_poly.pdbx_seq_one_letter_code
_entity_poly.pdbx_strand_id
1 'polypeptide(L)'
;MQEMEPSNIAARLAGSLTPAIAAAAARGGAIVPSADLPALGAAVADAIASDPALNHVANVEPWYRSRVTWGAIIAALAPLIALLAGHELGADERSALVDIAMAGGSIAGALIALHGRWVAKVPLGSR
;
A
#
# COMPACT_ATOMS: atom_id res chain seq x y z
N MET A 1 -6.96 7.75 17.29
CA MET A 1 -6.69 7.23 15.94
C MET A 1 -8.03 6.76 15.39
N GLN A 2 -8.73 7.61 14.63
CA GLN A 2 -10.03 7.23 14.04
C GLN A 2 -9.76 6.27 12.89
N GLU A 3 -10.20 5.01 13.04
CA GLU A 3 -10.31 4.06 11.93
C GLU A 3 -11.23 4.68 10.88
N MET A 4 -10.64 5.14 9.77
CA MET A 4 -11.43 5.54 8.61
C MET A 4 -11.95 4.26 7.95
N GLU A 5 -13.21 3.97 8.22
CA GLU A 5 -14.03 2.98 7.54
C GLU A 5 -13.77 3.02 6.01
N PRO A 6 -13.47 1.89 5.35
CA PRO A 6 -13.13 1.85 3.92
C PRO A 6 -14.22 2.44 3.02
N SER A 7 -15.48 2.41 3.47
CA SER A 7 -16.63 3.08 2.84
C SER A 7 -16.42 4.60 2.68
N ASN A 8 -15.68 5.24 3.58
CA ASN A 8 -15.41 6.68 3.55
C ASN A 8 -14.40 7.05 2.44
N ILE A 9 -13.42 6.18 2.14
CA ILE A 9 -12.42 6.48 1.11
C ILE A 9 -13.01 6.34 -0.29
N ALA A 10 -13.78 5.29 -0.55
CA ALA A 10 -14.50 5.12 -1.81
C ALA A 10 -15.47 6.29 -2.06
N ALA A 11 -16.20 6.72 -1.02
CA ALA A 11 -17.07 7.88 -1.09
C ALA A 11 -16.31 9.19 -1.38
N ARG A 12 -15.13 9.39 -0.77
CA ARG A 12 -14.28 10.57 -1.04
C ARG A 12 -13.68 10.55 -2.44
N LEU A 13 -13.27 9.37 -2.94
CA LEU A 13 -12.77 9.21 -4.30
C LEU A 13 -13.87 9.51 -5.32
N ALA A 14 -15.06 8.92 -5.14
CA ALA A 14 -16.21 9.17 -5.98
C ALA A 14 -16.59 10.66 -6.00
N GLY A 15 -16.63 11.30 -4.82
CA GLY A 15 -16.89 12.75 -4.72
C GLY A 15 -15.85 13.61 -5.45
N SER A 16 -14.59 13.17 -5.53
CA SER A 16 -13.54 13.86 -6.30
C SER A 16 -13.62 13.63 -7.82
N LEU A 17 -14.24 12.52 -8.25
CA LEU A 17 -14.35 12.12 -9.66
C LEU A 17 -15.63 12.66 -10.33
N THR A 18 -16.71 12.90 -9.57
CA THR A 18 -17.96 13.48 -10.09
C THR A 18 -17.74 14.74 -10.97
N PRO A 19 -16.95 15.76 -10.57
CA PRO A 19 -16.72 16.92 -11.42
C PRO A 19 -15.90 16.60 -12.69
N ALA A 20 -14.96 15.64 -12.62
CA ALA A 20 -14.17 15.23 -13.77
C ALA A 20 -15.02 14.46 -14.81
N ILE A 21 -15.93 13.61 -14.33
CA ILE A 21 -16.88 12.87 -15.17
C ILE A 21 -17.90 13.82 -15.79
N ALA A 22 -18.44 14.78 -15.02
CA ALA A 22 -19.34 15.81 -15.55
C ALA A 22 -18.66 16.65 -16.64
N ALA A 23 -17.40 17.03 -16.45
CA ALA A 23 -16.60 17.74 -17.46
C ALA A 23 -16.24 16.89 -18.68
N ALA A 24 -16.13 15.56 -18.54
CA ALA A 24 -15.94 14.63 -19.66
C ALA A 24 -17.25 14.41 -20.45
N ALA A 25 -18.39 14.25 -19.76
CA ALA A 25 -19.70 14.12 -20.37
C ALA A 25 -20.08 15.37 -21.18
N ALA A 26 -19.81 16.57 -20.63
CA ALA A 26 -20.00 17.83 -21.33
C ALA A 26 -19.14 17.96 -22.61
N ARG A 27 -17.95 17.36 -22.64
CA ARG A 27 -17.09 17.30 -23.85
C ARG A 27 -17.62 16.34 -24.92
N GLY A 28 -18.39 15.32 -24.54
CA GLY A 28 -19.05 14.37 -25.45
C GLY A 28 -20.43 14.82 -25.93
N GLY A 29 -20.90 16.01 -25.55
CA GLY A 29 -22.23 16.52 -25.90
C GLY A 29 -23.37 15.99 -25.04
N ALA A 30 -23.09 15.16 -24.03
CA ALA A 30 -24.08 14.70 -23.06
C ALA A 30 -24.16 15.70 -21.89
N ILE A 31 -25.26 16.45 -21.83
CA ILE A 31 -25.55 17.31 -20.67
C ILE A 31 -26.12 16.40 -19.57
N VAL A 32 -25.34 16.14 -18.53
CA VAL A 32 -25.83 15.43 -17.35
C VAL A 32 -26.58 16.44 -16.47
N PRO A 33 -27.89 16.27 -16.23
CA PRO A 33 -28.65 17.12 -15.33
C PRO A 33 -28.04 17.07 -13.92
N SER A 34 -27.96 18.21 -13.24
CA SER A 34 -27.40 18.29 -11.88
C SER A 34 -28.15 17.42 -10.87
N ALA A 35 -29.42 17.11 -11.13
CA ALA A 35 -30.24 16.20 -10.33
C ALA A 35 -29.75 14.75 -10.34
N ASP A 36 -29.05 14.32 -11.40
CA ASP A 36 -28.58 12.94 -11.56
C ASP A 36 -27.17 12.71 -11.00
N LEU A 37 -26.47 13.79 -10.62
CA LEU A 37 -25.10 13.76 -10.10
C LEU A 37 -24.95 12.91 -8.82
N PRO A 38 -25.88 12.95 -7.83
CA PRO A 38 -25.78 12.11 -6.64
C PRO A 38 -25.91 10.62 -6.96
N ALA A 39 -26.83 10.25 -7.86
CA ALA A 39 -27.02 8.88 -8.30
C ALA A 39 -25.81 8.36 -9.08
N LEU A 40 -25.24 9.19 -9.96
CA LEU A 40 -23.99 8.88 -10.65
C LEU A 40 -22.81 8.72 -9.66
N GLY A 41 -22.72 9.59 -8.66
CA GLY A 41 -21.72 9.50 -7.59
C GLY A 41 -21.82 8.18 -6.82
N ALA A 42 -23.04 7.76 -6.48
CA ALA A 42 -23.28 6.47 -5.82
C ALA A 42 -22.88 5.28 -6.71
N ALA A 43 -23.26 5.29 -7.99
CA ALA A 43 -22.89 4.23 -8.94
C ALA A 43 -21.38 4.13 -9.16
N VAL A 44 -20.68 5.26 -9.21
CA VAL A 44 -19.21 5.30 -9.30
C VAL A 44 -18.56 4.81 -8.01
N ALA A 45 -19.09 5.20 -6.84
CA ALA A 45 -18.60 4.71 -5.56
C ALA A 45 -18.75 3.19 -5.44
N ASP A 46 -19.88 2.64 -5.89
CA ASP A 46 -20.16 1.20 -5.89
C ASP A 46 -19.23 0.46 -6.87
N ALA A 47 -19.06 0.98 -8.09
CA ALA A 47 -18.11 0.45 -9.06
C ALA A 47 -16.67 0.43 -8.51
N ILE A 48 -16.24 1.50 -7.85
CA ILE A 48 -14.90 1.59 -7.22
C ILE A 48 -14.77 0.59 -6.06
N ALA A 49 -15.77 0.49 -5.19
CA ALA A 49 -15.76 -0.43 -4.06
C ALA A 49 -15.80 -1.91 -4.49
N SER A 50 -16.43 -2.18 -5.64
CA SER A 50 -16.51 -3.52 -6.21
C SER A 50 -15.23 -3.96 -6.92
N ASP A 51 -14.32 -3.04 -7.25
CA ASP A 51 -13.04 -3.34 -7.92
C ASP A 51 -11.98 -3.79 -6.91
N PRO A 52 -11.56 -5.07 -6.92
CA PRO A 52 -10.54 -5.57 -6.01
C PRO A 52 -9.19 -4.84 -6.12
N ALA A 53 -8.87 -4.27 -7.28
CA ALA A 53 -7.62 -3.55 -7.48
C ALA A 53 -7.58 -2.22 -6.72
N LEU A 54 -8.73 -1.61 -6.42
CA LEU A 54 -8.82 -0.30 -5.78
C LEU A 54 -8.85 -0.36 -4.24
N ASN A 55 -9.10 -1.54 -3.67
CA ASN A 55 -9.23 -1.75 -2.23
C ASN A 55 -8.00 -1.33 -1.39
N HIS A 56 -6.81 -1.32 -2.00
CA HIS A 56 -5.54 -1.09 -1.31
C HIS A 56 -4.84 0.22 -1.72
N VAL A 57 -5.45 1.02 -2.61
CA VAL A 57 -4.79 2.19 -3.23
C VAL A 57 -4.43 3.25 -2.20
N ALA A 58 -5.29 3.48 -1.20
CA ALA A 58 -5.03 4.43 -0.14
C ALA A 58 -4.09 3.90 0.96
N ASN A 59 -3.73 2.60 0.92
CA ASN A 59 -2.84 1.94 1.87
C ASN A 59 -3.17 2.24 3.36
N VAL A 60 -4.45 2.32 3.69
CA VAL A 60 -4.95 2.68 5.03
C VAL A 60 -5.16 1.49 5.97
N GLU A 61 -4.87 0.27 5.52
CA GLU A 61 -5.06 -0.91 6.38
C GLU A 61 -4.19 -0.84 7.64
N PRO A 62 -4.70 -1.35 8.78
CA PRO A 62 -3.88 -1.57 9.96
C PRO A 62 -2.61 -2.35 9.61
N TRP A 63 -1.46 -1.95 10.16
CA TRP A 63 -0.15 -2.47 9.78
C TRP A 63 -0.06 -4.01 9.83
N TYR A 64 -0.78 -4.64 10.76
CA TYR A 64 -0.80 -6.09 10.95
C TYR A 64 -1.58 -6.86 9.87
N ARG A 65 -2.45 -6.23 9.07
CA ARG A 65 -3.10 -6.87 7.91
C ARG A 65 -2.29 -6.75 6.63
N SER A 66 -1.24 -5.94 6.63
CA SER A 66 -0.45 -5.66 5.44
C SER A 66 0.51 -6.79 5.10
N ARG A 67 0.31 -7.37 3.91
CA ARG A 67 1.24 -8.35 3.31
C ARG A 67 2.65 -7.78 3.10
N VAL A 68 2.77 -6.48 2.80
CA VAL A 68 4.09 -5.81 2.67
C VAL A 68 4.79 -5.72 4.01
N THR A 69 4.07 -5.40 5.08
CA THR A 69 4.63 -5.35 6.44
C THR A 69 5.16 -6.70 6.87
N TRP A 70 4.37 -7.76 6.69
CA TRP A 70 4.79 -9.12 7.01
C TRP A 70 5.97 -9.58 6.15
N GLY A 71 5.97 -9.28 4.85
CA GLY A 71 7.12 -9.59 3.97
C GLY A 71 8.41 -8.93 4.44
N ALA A 72 8.35 -7.66 4.86
CA ALA A 72 9.50 -6.95 5.41
C ALA A 72 9.96 -7.55 6.75
N ILE A 73 9.03 -7.85 7.68
CA ILE A 73 9.36 -8.48 8.96
C ILE A 73 10.05 -9.83 8.75
N ILE A 74 9.51 -10.68 7.86
CA ILE A 74 10.08 -11.98 7.55
C ILE A 74 11.47 -11.81 6.93
N ALA A 75 11.65 -10.89 6.00
CA ALA A 75 12.95 -10.61 5.37
C ALA A 75 14.00 -10.14 6.39
N ALA A 76 13.60 -9.39 7.42
CA ALA A 76 14.50 -8.99 8.51
C ALA A 76 14.84 -10.16 9.45
N LEU A 77 13.87 -11.03 9.76
CA LEU A 77 14.06 -12.13 10.71
C LEU A 77 14.75 -13.37 10.10
N ALA A 78 14.53 -13.64 8.81
CA ALA A 78 15.08 -14.79 8.11
C ALA A 78 16.61 -14.95 8.26
N PRO A 79 17.44 -13.91 8.04
CA PRO A 79 18.89 -14.05 8.22
C PRO A 79 19.30 -14.28 9.68
N LEU A 80 18.57 -13.72 10.65
CA LEU A 80 18.83 -13.97 12.07
C LEU A 80 18.57 -15.44 12.43
N ILE A 81 17.47 -16.00 11.92
CA ILE A 81 17.13 -17.41 12.13
C ILE A 81 18.18 -18.32 11.48
N ALA A 82 18.63 -17.99 10.26
CA ALA A 82 19.69 -18.72 9.57
C ALA A 82 21.01 -18.72 10.37
N LEU A 83 21.38 -17.58 10.95
CA LEU A 83 22.57 -17.44 11.78
C LEU A 83 22.50 -18.28 13.07
N LEU A 84 21.32 -18.37 13.68
CA LEU A 84 21.08 -19.17 14.90
C LEU A 84 21.00 -20.69 14.61
N ALA A 85 20.56 -21.08 13.41
CA ALA A 85 20.36 -22.48 13.04
C ALA A 85 21.62 -23.18 12.45
N GLY A 86 22.63 -22.42 12.04
CA GLY A 86 23.78 -22.91 11.25
C GLY A 86 25.14 -22.93 11.94
N HIS A 87 25.22 -23.19 13.26
CA HIS A 87 26.52 -23.30 13.94
C HIS A 87 27.22 -24.64 13.67
N GLU A 88 28.11 -24.68 12.68
CA GLU A 88 29.35 -25.46 12.71
C GLU A 88 30.50 -24.46 12.51
N LEU A 89 31.43 -24.40 13.47
CA LEU A 89 32.56 -23.47 13.45
C LEU A 89 33.81 -24.21 12.97
N GLY A 90 34.28 -23.92 11.76
CA GLY A 90 35.59 -24.37 11.27
C GLY A 90 35.99 -23.79 9.90
N ALA A 91 37.08 -22.99 9.89
CA ALA A 91 37.67 -22.27 8.73
C ALA A 91 36.87 -21.05 8.19
N ASP A 92 35.94 -20.55 8.99
CA ASP A 92 34.76 -19.77 8.59
C ASP A 92 34.81 -18.24 8.75
N GLU A 93 35.95 -17.58 8.99
CA GLU A 93 35.92 -16.12 9.18
C GLU A 93 35.51 -15.30 7.94
N ARG A 94 35.77 -15.81 6.72
CA ARG A 94 35.42 -15.11 5.47
C ARG A 94 33.97 -15.35 5.04
N SER A 95 33.44 -16.56 5.27
CA SER A 95 32.02 -16.89 5.08
C SER A 95 31.18 -16.10 6.08
N ALA A 96 31.59 -16.07 7.36
CA ALA A 96 30.90 -15.30 8.39
C ALA A 96 30.80 -13.80 8.06
N LEU A 97 31.84 -13.18 7.49
CA LEU A 97 31.79 -11.76 7.11
C LEU A 97 30.80 -11.49 5.97
N VAL A 98 30.73 -12.39 4.97
CA VAL A 98 29.77 -12.30 3.87
C VAL A 98 28.35 -12.54 4.39
N ASP A 99 28.15 -13.50 5.28
CA ASP A 99 26.85 -13.82 5.86
C ASP A 99 26.33 -12.66 6.72
N ILE A 100 27.20 -12.03 7.52
CA ILE A 100 26.85 -10.82 8.29
C ILE A 100 26.50 -9.65 7.36
N ALA A 101 27.25 -9.46 6.28
CA ALA A 101 26.98 -8.39 5.31
C ALA A 101 25.64 -8.62 4.58
N MET A 102 25.36 -9.85 4.16
CA MET A 102 24.10 -10.22 3.51
C MET A 102 22.92 -10.11 4.47
N ALA A 103 23.05 -10.62 5.69
CA ALA A 103 22.06 -10.48 6.76
C ALA A 103 21.77 -9.00 7.06
N GLY A 104 22.82 -8.19 7.20
CA GLY A 104 22.72 -6.75 7.42
C GLY A 104 22.00 -6.03 6.27
N GLY A 105 22.32 -6.38 5.02
CA GLY A 105 21.66 -5.84 3.84
C GLY A 105 20.16 -6.17 3.79
N SER A 106 19.78 -7.41 4.07
CA SER A 106 18.38 -7.85 4.13
C SER A 106 17.60 -7.15 5.24
N ILE A 107 18.19 -7.04 6.45
CA ILE A 107 17.58 -6.33 7.58
C ILE A 107 17.42 -4.84 7.25
N ALA A 108 18.47 -4.19 6.73
CA ALA A 108 18.44 -2.78 6.38
C ALA A 108 17.37 -2.49 5.31
N GLY A 109 17.30 -3.31 4.26
CA GLY A 109 16.28 -3.18 3.21
C GLY A 109 14.85 -3.36 3.76
N ALA A 110 14.64 -4.34 4.62
CA ALA A 110 13.36 -4.57 5.29
C ALA A 110 12.94 -3.38 6.18
N LEU A 111 13.87 -2.84 6.97
CA LEU A 111 13.61 -1.68 7.81
C LEU A 111 13.30 -0.43 6.98
N ILE A 112 14.02 -0.19 5.88
CA ILE A 112 13.74 0.92 4.96
C ILE A 112 12.34 0.77 4.34
N ALA A 113 11.97 -0.43 3.90
CA ALA A 113 10.63 -0.69 3.34
C ALA A 113 9.53 -0.46 4.39
N LEU A 114 9.75 -0.93 5.62
CA LEU A 114 8.81 -0.74 6.73
C LEU A 114 8.67 0.73 7.12
N HIS A 115 9.80 1.46 7.18
CA HIS A 115 9.84 2.89 7.42
C HIS A 115 9.09 3.66 6.34
N GLY A 116 9.35 3.35 5.06
CA GLY A 116 8.64 3.94 3.93
C GLY A 116 7.13 3.75 4.04
N ARG A 117 6.68 2.54 4.41
CA ARG A 117 5.26 2.26 4.61
C ARG A 117 4.64 3.09 5.75
N TRP A 118 5.32 3.23 6.88
CA TRP A 118 4.76 3.93 8.04
C TRP A 118 4.82 5.45 7.93
N VAL A 119 5.78 5.99 7.18
CA VAL A 119 6.00 7.43 7.05
C VAL A 119 5.34 8.02 5.81
N ALA A 120 5.21 7.27 4.71
CA ALA A 120 4.54 7.75 3.51
C ALA A 120 3.03 7.92 3.74
N LYS A 121 2.58 9.17 3.78
CA LYS A 121 1.16 9.56 3.92
C LYS A 121 0.57 10.13 2.63
N VAL A 122 1.34 10.13 1.54
CA VAL A 122 1.00 10.79 0.29
C VAL A 122 1.14 9.79 -0.86
N PRO A 123 0.12 9.64 -1.72
CA PRO A 123 0.22 8.78 -2.89
C PRO A 123 1.32 9.28 -3.84
N LEU A 124 2.05 8.33 -4.42
CA LEU A 124 3.08 8.59 -5.43
C LEU A 124 2.43 9.28 -6.64
N GLY A 125 2.98 10.42 -7.07
CA GLY A 125 2.46 11.20 -8.21
C GLY A 125 1.53 12.37 -7.88
N SER A 126 1.44 12.81 -6.62
CA SER A 126 0.60 13.96 -6.21
C SER A 126 1.27 15.35 -6.39
N ARG A 127 2.34 15.45 -7.18
CA ARG A 127 3.01 16.71 -7.53
C ARG A 127 3.06 16.91 -9.03
#